data_AF-A0A6S6R724-F1
#
_entry.id   AF-A0A6S6R724-F1
#
_cell.length_a   1.000
_cell.length_b   1.000
_cell.length_c   1.000
_cell.angle_alpha   90.00
_cell.angle_beta   90.00
_cell.angle_gamma   90.00
#
_symmetry.space_group_name_H-M   'P 1'
#
loop_
_entity.id
_entity.type
_entity.pdbx_description
1 polymer ?
#
loop_
_entity_poly.entity_id
_entity_poly.type
_entity_poly.pdbx_seq_one_letter_code
_entity_poly.pdbx_strand_id
1 'polypeptide(L)'
;MRKVWKSYLPGICIGFTFSVLFSAIYNIVTHNSNEGYFLSILQLFGFLIVINGMDYLLSYIDFRSYKTYFITELILGYALFMATAFVFHWFSFHYKNLIIMTTAYVAIYTFIHSYFNMLEKERAAYINRLISNKEK
;
A
#
# COMPACT_ATOMS: atom_id res chain seq x y z
N MET A 1 10.74 15.59 -9.17
CA MET A 1 11.11 15.70 -7.74
C MET A 1 9.99 16.27 -6.83
N ARG A 2 9.44 17.48 -7.05
CA ARG A 2 8.38 18.08 -6.17
C ARG A 2 7.02 17.35 -6.14
N LYS A 3 6.64 16.63 -7.21
CA LYS A 3 5.37 15.87 -7.30
C LYS A 3 5.38 14.59 -6.45
N VAL A 4 6.55 13.97 -6.32
CA VAL A 4 6.71 12.66 -5.67
C VAL A 4 6.63 12.84 -4.15
N TRP A 5 7.37 13.78 -3.58
CA TRP A 5 7.23 14.14 -2.17
C TRP A 5 5.81 14.59 -1.76
N LYS A 6 5.06 15.22 -2.68
CA LYS A 6 3.69 15.68 -2.42
C LYS A 6 2.63 14.58 -2.41
N SER A 7 2.89 13.40 -2.98
CA SER A 7 1.92 12.29 -3.00
C SER A 7 2.33 11.15 -2.07
N TYR A 8 3.62 10.85 -1.96
CA TYR A 8 4.12 9.73 -1.15
C TYR A 8 4.16 10.08 0.34
N LEU A 9 4.57 11.29 0.72
CA LEU A 9 4.61 11.71 2.13
C LEU A 9 3.20 11.70 2.78
N PRO A 10 2.14 12.26 2.15
CA PRO A 10 0.79 12.12 2.66
C PRO A 10 0.31 10.66 2.67
N GLY A 11 0.69 9.85 1.67
CA GLY A 11 0.37 8.42 1.63
C GLY A 11 0.91 7.66 2.84
N ILE A 12 2.19 7.87 3.18
CA ILE A 12 2.83 7.31 4.38
C ILE A 12 2.10 7.78 5.64
N CYS A 13 1.84 9.08 5.77
CA CYS A 13 1.14 9.63 6.95
C CYS A 13 -0.27 9.06 7.12
N ILE A 14 -1.03 8.93 6.03
CA ILE A 14 -2.39 8.38 6.05
C ILE A 14 -2.34 6.89 6.41
N GLY A 15 -1.47 6.11 5.74
CA GLY A 15 -1.31 4.69 6.01
C GLY A 15 -0.86 4.41 7.45
N PHE A 16 0.06 5.22 7.96
CA PHE A 16 0.53 5.15 9.34
C PHE A 16 -0.61 5.48 10.33
N THR A 17 -1.34 6.57 10.09
CA THR A 17 -2.46 6.99 10.95
C THR A 17 -3.55 5.92 11.02
N PHE A 18 -3.95 5.34 9.88
CA PHE A 18 -4.92 4.24 9.85
C PHE A 18 -4.43 3.00 10.59
N SER A 19 -3.15 2.66 10.45
CA SER A 19 -2.57 1.48 11.10
C SER A 19 -2.49 1.64 12.62
N VAL A 20 -2.15 2.84 13.10
CA VAL A 20 -2.17 3.18 14.53
C VAL A 20 -3.61 3.15 15.07
N LEU A 21 -4.57 3.75 14.36
CA LEU A 21 -5.99 3.70 14.72
C LEU A 21 -6.51 2.27 14.83
N PHE A 22 -6.22 1.43 13.83
CA PHE A 22 -6.63 0.03 13.83
C PHE A 22 -6.04 -0.73 15.03
N SER A 23 -4.75 -0.53 15.30
CA SER A 23 -4.07 -1.17 16.43
C SER A 23 -4.62 -0.68 17.78
N ALA A 24 -4.95 0.61 17.89
CA ALA A 24 -5.56 1.17 19.09
C ALA A 24 -6.96 0.59 19.34
N ILE A 25 -7.81 0.50 18.30
CA ILE A 25 -9.13 -0.12 18.39
C ILE A 25 -8.99 -1.59 18.80
N TYR A 26 -8.06 -2.32 18.19
CA TYR A 26 -7.82 -3.73 18.52
C TYR A 26 -7.43 -3.92 19.99
N ASN A 27 -6.52 -3.10 20.52
CA ASN A 27 -6.10 -3.17 21.92
C ASN A 27 -7.24 -2.84 22.90
N ILE A 28 -8.12 -1.89 22.56
CA ILE A 28 -9.31 -1.58 23.36
C ILE A 28 -10.27 -2.78 23.39
N VAL A 29 -10.55 -3.38 22.23
CA VAL A 29 -11.47 -4.52 22.12
C VAL A 29 -10.95 -5.75 22.86
N THR A 30 -9.64 -6.01 22.82
CA THR A 30 -9.03 -7.19 23.45
C THR A 30 -8.63 -6.99 24.91
N HIS A 31 -8.86 -5.81 25.50
CA HIS A 31 -8.45 -5.46 26.87
C HIS A 31 -6.96 -5.75 27.15
N ASN A 32 -6.13 -5.72 26.11
CA ASN A 32 -4.75 -6.17 26.20
C ASN A 32 -3.82 -4.95 26.28
N SER A 33 -3.15 -4.78 27.43
CA SER A 33 -2.09 -3.78 27.60
C SER A 33 -0.80 -4.32 27.01
N ASN A 34 -0.71 -4.32 25.68
CA ASN A 34 0.40 -4.92 24.95
C ASN A 34 1.71 -4.13 25.18
N GLU A 35 2.64 -4.69 25.96
CA GLU A 35 3.97 -4.09 26.23
C GLU A 35 4.81 -3.90 24.95
N GLY A 36 4.45 -4.54 23.84
CA GLY A 36 5.09 -4.41 22.52
C GLY A 36 4.47 -3.38 21.57
N TYR A 37 3.42 -2.65 21.96
CA TYR A 37 2.66 -1.79 21.05
C TYR A 37 3.52 -0.74 20.32
N PHE A 38 4.39 -0.05 21.04
CA PHE A 38 5.26 0.99 20.47
C PHE A 38 6.27 0.40 19.47
N LEU A 39 6.82 -0.78 19.77
CA LEU A 39 7.74 -1.48 18.88
C LEU A 39 7.03 -1.90 17.58
N SER A 40 5.81 -2.43 17.68
CA SER A 40 5.01 -2.83 16.52
C SER A 40 4.66 -1.64 15.62
N ILE A 41 4.33 -0.49 16.20
CA ILE A 41 4.10 0.75 15.45
C ILE A 41 5.36 1.21 14.72
N LEU A 42 6.51 1.16 15.38
CA LEU A 42 7.78 1.54 14.77
C LEU A 42 8.16 0.62 13.61
N GLN A 43 7.96 -0.69 13.77
CA GLN A 43 8.17 -1.67 12.69
C GLN A 43 7.26 -1.40 11.50
N LEU A 44 5.98 -1.10 11.75
CA LEU A 44 5.02 -0.78 10.70
C LEU A 44 5.35 0.54 9.99
N PHE A 45 5.82 1.55 10.73
CA PHE A 45 6.32 2.79 10.14
C PHE A 45 7.51 2.55 9.22
N GLY A 46 8.51 1.77 9.68
CA GLY A 46 9.65 1.37 8.87
C GLY A 46 9.23 0.63 7.61
N PHE A 47 8.27 -0.29 7.72
CA PHE A 47 7.73 -1.01 6.57
C PHE A 47 7.06 -0.09 5.54
N LEU A 48 6.27 0.90 5.99
CA LEU A 48 5.65 1.87 5.09
C LEU A 48 6.68 2.70 4.34
N ILE A 49 7.78 3.08 4.99
CA ILE A 49 8.90 3.78 4.31
C ILE A 49 9.51 2.89 3.23
N VAL A 50 9.74 1.61 3.52
CA VAL A 50 10.32 0.66 2.56
C VAL A 50 9.41 0.46 1.35
N ILE A 51 8.10 0.27 1.56
CA ILE A 51 7.12 0.16 0.46
C ILE A 51 7.13 1.42 -0.41
N ASN A 52 7.06 2.61 0.20
CA ASN A 52 7.03 3.85 -0.58
C ASN A 52 8.36 4.10 -1.31
N GLY A 53 9.48 3.64 -0.74
CA GLY A 53 10.78 3.64 -1.41
C GLY A 53 10.81 2.70 -2.61
N MET A 54 10.20 1.52 -2.51
CA MET A 54 10.05 0.60 -3.64
C MET A 54 9.19 1.22 -4.75
N ASP A 55 8.02 1.77 -4.42
CA ASP A 55 7.14 2.42 -5.39
C ASP A 55 7.84 3.61 -6.07
N TYR A 56 8.67 4.34 -5.32
CA TYR A 56 9.53 5.40 -5.87
C TYR A 56 10.55 4.84 -6.86
N LEU A 57 11.21 3.74 -6.54
CA LEU A 57 12.17 3.08 -7.44
C LEU A 57 11.47 2.56 -8.71
N LEU A 58 10.27 1.99 -8.57
CA LEU A 58 9.45 1.54 -9.69
C LEU A 58 9.02 2.69 -10.60
N SER A 59 8.85 3.90 -10.06
CA SER A 59 8.52 5.10 -10.86
C SER A 59 9.61 5.53 -11.84
N TYR A 60 10.85 5.07 -11.66
CA TYR A 60 11.95 5.30 -12.61
C TYR A 60 11.98 4.32 -13.77
N ILE A 61 11.24 3.21 -13.68
CA ILE A 61 11.21 2.18 -14.71
C ILE A 61 10.05 2.49 -15.64
N ASP A 62 10.35 2.73 -16.92
CA ASP A 62 9.32 2.91 -17.94
C ASP A 62 8.68 1.57 -18.30
N PHE A 63 7.56 1.26 -17.67
CA PHE A 63 6.78 0.06 -17.98
C PHE A 63 5.97 0.27 -19.26
N ARG A 64 6.15 -0.63 -20.24
CA ARG A 64 5.46 -0.58 -21.53
C ARG A 64 3.94 -0.86 -21.43
N SER A 65 3.49 -1.48 -20.35
CA SER A 65 2.07 -1.77 -20.10
C SER A 65 1.72 -1.63 -18.63
N TYR A 66 0.50 -1.14 -18.38
CA TYR A 66 -0.08 -1.10 -17.03
C TYR A 66 -0.09 -2.48 -16.36
N LYS A 67 -0.37 -3.56 -17.13
CA LYS A 67 -0.40 -4.93 -16.59
C LYS A 67 0.98 -5.37 -16.08
N THR A 68 2.04 -5.02 -16.80
CA THR A 68 3.41 -5.37 -16.40
C THR A 68 3.87 -4.56 -15.18
N TYR A 69 3.47 -3.30 -15.06
CA TYR A 69 3.67 -2.51 -13.84
C TYR A 69 2.97 -3.16 -12.64
N PHE A 70 1.66 -3.41 -12.78
CA PHE A 70 0.83 -4.00 -11.73
C PHE A 70 1.37 -5.34 -11.21
N ILE A 71 1.76 -6.24 -12.10
CA ILE A 71 2.31 -7.55 -11.71
C ILE A 71 3.67 -7.39 -11.01
N THR A 72 4.53 -6.49 -11.49
CA THR A 72 5.86 -6.28 -10.92
C THR A 72 5.77 -5.71 -9.51
N GLU A 73 4.94 -4.69 -9.34
CA GLU A 73 4.69 -4.04 -8.05
C GLU A 73 4.02 -5.01 -7.06
N LEU A 74 3.07 -5.84 -7.52
CA LEU A 74 2.45 -6.89 -6.70
C LEU A 74 3.47 -7.93 -6.22
N ILE A 75 4.34 -8.43 -7.11
CA ILE A 75 5.33 -9.46 -6.75
C ILE A 75 6.37 -8.88 -5.78
N LEU A 76 6.90 -7.69 -6.07
CA LEU A 76 7.92 -7.06 -5.22
C LEU A 76 7.34 -6.65 -3.86
N GLY A 77 6.15 -6.04 -3.85
CA GLY A 77 5.45 -5.67 -2.63
C GLY A 77 5.13 -6.89 -1.76
N TYR A 78 4.69 -7.99 -2.37
CA TYR A 78 4.44 -9.23 -1.66
C TYR A 78 5.72 -9.86 -1.10
N ALA A 79 6.80 -9.88 -1.88
CA ALA A 79 8.10 -10.39 -1.44
C ALA A 79 8.64 -9.59 -0.24
N LEU A 80 8.53 -8.25 -0.29
CA LEU A 80 8.90 -7.38 0.82
C LEU A 80 8.03 -7.61 2.05
N PHE A 81 6.71 -7.71 1.89
CA PHE A 81 5.79 -8.02 2.98
C PHE A 81 6.12 -9.36 3.65
N MET A 82 6.42 -10.39 2.86
CA MET A 82 6.81 -11.70 3.38
C MET A 82 8.16 -11.66 4.10
N ALA A 83 9.14 -10.93 3.56
CA ALA A 83 10.45 -10.76 4.18
C ALA A 83 10.35 -10.03 5.53
N THR A 84 9.57 -8.94 5.60
CA THR A 84 9.37 -8.22 6.86
C THR A 84 8.56 -9.03 7.85
N ALA A 85 7.51 -9.71 7.42
CA ALA A 85 6.72 -10.58 8.28
C ALA A 85 7.56 -11.73 8.87
N PHE A 86 8.53 -12.25 8.11
CA PHE A 86 9.48 -13.26 8.58
C PHE A 86 10.45 -12.69 9.61
N VAL A 87 11.10 -11.55 9.32
CA VAL A 87 12.09 -10.93 10.21
C VAL A 87 11.48 -10.44 11.53
N PHE A 88 10.27 -9.88 11.47
CA PHE A 88 9.59 -9.30 12.63
C PHE A 88 8.60 -10.25 13.31
N HIS A 89 8.49 -11.50 12.82
CA HIS A 89 7.57 -12.51 13.36
C HIS A 89 6.11 -12.04 13.46
N TRP A 90 5.62 -11.30 12.46
CA TRP A 90 4.27 -10.71 12.49
C TRP A 90 3.15 -11.75 12.54
N PHE A 91 3.37 -12.92 11.96
CA PHE A 91 2.44 -14.04 12.07
C PHE A 91 3.20 -15.36 12.12
N SER A 92 2.56 -16.38 12.70
CA SER A 92 3.11 -17.72 12.69
C SER A 92 3.03 -18.34 11.29
N PHE A 93 4.16 -18.81 10.77
CA PHE A 93 4.32 -19.41 9.44
C PHE A 93 3.71 -20.82 9.38
N HIS A 94 2.40 -20.90 9.57
CA HIS A 94 1.59 -22.09 9.31
C HIS A 94 0.98 -22.00 7.91
N TYR A 95 0.77 -23.16 7.26
CA TYR A 95 0.22 -23.22 5.90
C TYR A 95 -1.13 -22.48 5.78
N LYS A 96 -2.00 -22.57 6.80
CA LYS A 96 -3.29 -21.86 6.83
C LYS A 96 -3.11 -20.34 6.84
N ASN A 97 -2.21 -19.85 7.70
CA ASN A 97 -1.93 -18.42 7.83
C ASN A 97 -1.32 -17.86 6.56
N LEU A 98 -0.40 -18.61 5.93
CA LEU A 98 0.17 -18.24 4.64
C LEU A 98 -0.93 -18.05 3.59
N ILE A 99 -1.81 -19.05 3.41
CA ILE A 99 -2.89 -18.98 2.40
C ILE A 99 -3.82 -17.79 2.68
N ILE A 100 -4.23 -17.59 3.93
CA ILE A 100 -5.14 -16.50 4.30
C ILE A 100 -4.48 -15.14 4.04
N MET A 101 -3.22 -14.95 4.47
CA MET A 101 -2.51 -13.68 4.33
C MET A 101 -2.19 -13.37 2.87
N THR A 102 -1.75 -14.35 2.08
CA THR A 102 -1.54 -14.17 0.64
C THR A 102 -2.83 -13.79 -0.08
N THR A 103 -3.93 -14.49 0.22
CA THR A 103 -5.23 -14.22 -0.41
C THR A 103 -5.74 -12.83 -0.04
N ALA A 104 -5.64 -12.46 1.25
CA ALA A 104 -6.01 -11.13 1.72
C ALA A 104 -5.16 -10.04 1.06
N TYR A 105 -3.85 -10.24 0.95
CA TYR A 105 -2.94 -9.31 0.30
C TYR A 105 -3.34 -9.06 -1.16
N VAL A 106 -3.49 -10.14 -1.95
CA VAL A 106 -3.86 -10.03 -3.37
C VAL A 106 -5.24 -9.38 -3.54
N ALA A 107 -6.21 -9.73 -2.70
CA ALA A 107 -7.56 -9.17 -2.75
C ALA A 107 -7.55 -7.66 -2.47
N ILE A 108 -6.91 -7.23 -1.37
CA ILE A 108 -6.82 -5.82 -0.99
C ILE A 108 -6.04 -5.03 -2.05
N TYR A 109 -4.92 -5.58 -2.52
CA TYR A 109 -4.09 -4.93 -3.54
C TYR A 109 -4.86 -4.71 -4.84
N THR A 110 -5.56 -5.74 -5.31
CA THR A 110 -6.38 -5.69 -6.53
C THR A 110 -7.53 -4.69 -6.36
N PHE A 111 -8.17 -4.65 -5.19
CA PHE A 111 -9.23 -3.72 -4.89
C PHE A 111 -8.76 -2.26 -4.95
N ILE A 112 -7.64 -1.95 -4.30
CA ILE A 112 -7.04 -0.60 -4.30
C ILE A 112 -6.71 -0.16 -5.73
N HIS A 113 -6.00 -0.99 -6.48
CA HIS A 113 -5.62 -0.67 -7.86
C HIS A 113 -6.82 -0.53 -8.81
N SER A 114 -7.86 -1.33 -8.62
CA SER A 114 -9.10 -1.21 -9.39
C SER A 114 -9.80 0.12 -9.12
N TYR A 115 -9.85 0.54 -7.86
CA TYR A 115 -10.41 1.84 -7.47
C TYR A 115 -9.63 3.01 -8.09
N PHE A 116 -8.30 3.00 -8.00
CA PHE A 116 -7.48 4.05 -8.60
C PHE A 116 -7.59 4.09 -10.12
N ASN A 117 -7.65 2.93 -10.80
CA ASN A 117 -7.89 2.87 -12.24
C ASN A 117 -9.22 3.50 -12.65
N MET A 118 -10.29 3.29 -11.88
CA MET A 118 -11.58 3.92 -12.17
C MET A 118 -11.48 5.44 -12.04
N LEU A 119 -10.84 5.91 -10.97
CA LEU A 119 -10.66 7.34 -10.71
C LEU A 119 -9.80 8.02 -11.79
N GLU A 120 -8.76 7.35 -12.28
CA GLU A 120 -7.90 7.87 -13.35
C GLU A 120 -8.64 7.96 -14.69
N LYS A 121 -9.48 6.96 -15.01
CA LYS A 121 -10.34 7.00 -16.20
C LYS A 121 -11.33 8.16 -16.15
N GLU A 122 -11.95 8.40 -15.00
CA GLU A 122 -12.87 9.52 -14.80
C GLU A 122 -12.16 10.86 -14.96
N ARG A 123 -10.96 11.02 -14.39
CA ARG A 123 -10.15 12.23 -14.57
C ARG A 123 -9.77 12.45 -16.03
N ALA A 124 -9.35 11.41 -16.75
CA ALA A 124 -9.01 11.51 -18.16
C ALA A 124 -10.24 11.94 -18.99
N ALA A 125 -11.41 11.36 -18.72
CA ALA A 125 -12.66 11.74 -19.38
C ALA A 125 -13.05 13.21 -19.08
N TYR A 126 -12.87 13.66 -17.84
CA TYR A 126 -13.11 15.05 -17.44
C TYR A 126 -12.18 16.03 -18.16
N ILE A 127 -10.88 15.72 -18.23
CA ILE A 127 -9.89 16.54 -18.94
C ILE A 127 -10.23 16.63 -20.43
N ASN A 128 -10.58 15.50 -21.07
CA ASN A 128 -10.95 15.48 -22.48
C ASN A 128 -12.20 16.33 -22.76
N ARG A 129 -13.19 16.33 -21.86
CA ARG A 129 -14.37 17.20 -21.96
C ARG A 129 -14.01 18.68 -21.81
N LEU A 130 -13.10 19.03 -20.89
CA LEU A 130 -12.63 20.40 -20.73
C LEU A 130 -11.88 20.91 -21.97
N ILE A 131 -11.02 20.08 -22.56
CA ILE A 131 -10.30 20.43 -23.80
C ILE A 131 -11.29 20.65 -24.94
N SER A 132 -12.21 19.71 -25.15
CA SER A 132 -13.23 19.80 -26.21
C SER A 132 -14.16 21.02 -26.06
N ASN A 133 -14.49 21.42 -24.83
CA ASN A 133 -15.32 22.60 -24.58
C ASN A 133 -14.55 23.93 -24.73
N LYS A 134 -13.22 23.90 -24.69
CA LYS A 134 -12.36 25.09 -24.84
C LYS A 134 -11.99 25.37 -26.30
N GLU A 135 -12.10 24.37 -27.17
CA GLU A 135 -11.90 24.49 -28.62
C GLU A 135 -13.17 24.92 -29.39
N LYS A 136 -14.32 24.98 -28.71
CA LYS A 136 -15.57 25.58 -29.22
C LYS A 136 -15.68 27.05 -28.82
#